data_AF-E8TIP2-F1
#
_entry.id   AF-E8TIP2-F1
#
_cell.length_a   1.000
_cell.length_b   1.000
_cell.length_c   1.000
_cell.angle_alpha   90.00
_cell.angle_beta   90.00
_cell.angle_gamma   90.00
#
_symmetry.space_group_name_H-M   'P 1'
#
loop_
_entity.id
_entity.type
_entity.pdbx_description
1 polymer ?
#
loop_
_entity_poly.entity_id
_entity_poly.type
_entity_poly.pdbx_seq_one_letter_code
_entity_poly.pdbx_strand_id
1 'polypeptide(L)'
;MSGQNDAHIGTGQWPTIQPEKEFDEHVLACVFSCAFKEVEAGTTVAESTGLSLAELREVLPRSFPGTAMAAFASADVSDVEPGIEEELLRGLLLAHARASHPASARFAKILARRAMHDGHLWQDLGLPDRAELNRLLATHFPTLAAGNTQNMKWKKYFYRKLCEAEGFSLCTAPNCRECSDFENCFGPERGECEERVTPV
;
A
#
# COMPACT_ATOMS: atom_id res chain seq x y z
N MET A 1 4.09 33.19 57.47
CA MET A 1 4.14 31.82 56.91
C MET A 1 2.72 31.35 56.73
N SER A 2 2.29 31.22 55.48
CA SER A 2 1.21 30.34 54.98
C SER A 2 0.89 30.82 53.58
N GLY A 3 1.37 30.04 52.60
CA GLY A 3 1.10 30.24 51.19
C GLY A 3 -0.30 29.77 50.82
N GLN A 4 -0.84 30.35 49.77
CA GLN A 4 -1.93 29.77 49.00
C GLN A 4 -1.44 29.58 47.57
N ASN A 5 -1.50 28.32 47.14
CA ASN A 5 -1.09 27.80 45.85
C ASN A 5 -2.07 28.27 44.76
N ASP A 6 -1.56 28.98 43.76
CA ASP A 6 -2.19 29.11 42.46
C ASP A 6 -2.02 27.79 41.69
N ALA A 7 -3.02 26.92 41.78
CA ALA A 7 -3.14 25.76 40.89
C ALA A 7 -3.78 26.19 39.57
N HIS A 8 -2.95 26.72 38.66
CA HIS A 8 -3.36 26.92 37.27
C HIS A 8 -3.45 25.54 36.61
N ILE A 9 -4.68 25.03 36.46
CA ILE A 9 -4.95 23.80 35.72
C ILE A 9 -4.56 24.03 34.27
N GLY A 10 -3.42 23.46 33.86
CA GLY A 10 -2.99 23.42 32.47
C GLY A 10 -3.99 22.61 31.67
N THR A 11 -4.64 23.28 30.72
CA THR A 11 -5.48 22.65 29.69
C THR A 11 -4.65 21.58 28.99
N GLY A 12 -5.05 20.32 29.17
CA GLY A 12 -4.44 19.17 28.51
C GLY A 12 -4.49 19.36 26.99
N GLN A 13 -3.32 19.56 26.40
CA GLN A 13 -3.16 19.60 24.96
C GLN A 13 -3.35 18.17 24.45
N TRP A 14 -4.55 17.88 23.94
CA TRP A 14 -4.83 16.64 23.24
C TRP A 14 -3.83 16.53 22.07
N PRO A 15 -3.10 15.41 21.91
CA PRO A 15 -2.12 15.28 20.83
C PRO A 15 -2.85 15.52 19.51
N THR A 16 -2.38 16.48 18.74
CA THR A 16 -2.91 16.78 17.41
C THR A 16 -2.59 15.59 16.51
N ILE A 17 -3.50 14.63 16.44
CA ILE A 17 -3.35 13.48 15.57
C ILE A 17 -3.41 14.02 14.14
N GLN A 18 -2.38 13.74 13.34
CA GLN A 18 -2.32 14.22 11.97
C GLN A 18 -3.15 13.27 11.08
N PRO A 19 -4.10 13.78 10.29
CA PRO A 19 -5.04 12.94 9.52
C PRO A 19 -4.34 12.08 8.43
N GLU A 20 -3.14 12.48 7.98
CA GLU A 20 -2.32 11.64 7.09
C GLU A 20 -1.80 10.40 7.83
N LYS A 21 -1.38 10.56 9.09
CA LYS A 21 -0.87 9.45 9.91
C LYS A 21 -1.98 8.44 10.24
N GLU A 22 -3.19 8.91 10.55
CA GLU A 22 -4.35 8.03 10.78
C GLU A 22 -4.68 7.20 9.54
N PHE A 23 -4.58 7.82 8.36
CA PHE A 23 -4.83 7.12 7.10
C PHE A 23 -3.75 6.07 6.80
N ASP A 24 -2.48 6.38 7.03
CA ASP A 24 -1.39 5.41 6.89
C ASP A 24 -1.59 4.21 7.82
N GLU A 25 -1.97 4.45 9.07
CA GLU A 25 -2.25 3.40 10.06
C GLU A 25 -3.43 2.52 9.63
N HIS A 26 -4.49 3.11 9.07
CA HIS A 26 -5.62 2.40 8.47
C HIS A 26 -5.21 1.52 7.28
N VAL A 27 -4.45 2.07 6.32
CA VAL A 27 -3.99 1.30 5.16
C VAL A 27 -3.10 0.13 5.60
N LEU A 28 -2.21 0.36 6.56
CA LEU A 28 -1.38 -0.70 7.12
C LEU A 28 -2.23 -1.78 7.81
N ALA A 29 -3.26 -1.39 8.57
CA ALA A 29 -4.18 -2.34 9.18
C ALA A 29 -4.87 -3.22 8.12
N CYS A 30 -5.38 -2.63 7.04
CA CYS A 30 -5.94 -3.37 5.90
C CYS A 30 -4.96 -4.39 5.31
N VAL A 31 -3.73 -3.94 4.99
CA VAL A 31 -2.69 -4.79 4.39
C VAL A 31 -2.36 -5.97 5.30
N PHE A 32 -2.17 -5.71 6.60
CA PHE A 32 -1.83 -6.75 7.55
C PHE A 32 -3.00 -7.69 7.86
N SER A 33 -4.24 -7.24 7.83
CA SER A 33 -5.41 -8.11 7.92
C SER A 33 -5.47 -9.11 6.76
N CYS A 34 -5.14 -8.68 5.53
CA CYS A 34 -5.01 -9.60 4.40
C CYS A 34 -3.81 -10.53 4.55
N ALA A 35 -2.65 -10.00 4.96
CA ALA A 35 -1.45 -10.82 5.18
C ALA A 35 -1.68 -11.89 6.25
N PHE A 36 -2.46 -11.60 7.29
CA PHE A 36 -2.81 -12.57 8.34
C PHE A 36 -3.62 -13.74 7.78
N LYS A 37 -4.62 -13.46 6.93
CA LYS A 37 -5.41 -14.51 6.24
C LYS A 37 -4.53 -15.39 5.35
N GLU A 38 -3.53 -14.80 4.68
CA GLU A 38 -2.57 -15.55 3.84
C GLU A 38 -1.60 -16.40 4.67
N VAL A 39 -1.27 -15.96 5.89
CA VAL A 39 -0.43 -16.72 6.82
C VAL A 39 -1.14 -17.95 7.36
N GLU A 40 -2.43 -17.84 7.64
CA GLU A 40 -3.26 -19.01 7.96
C GLU A 40 -3.28 -20.03 6.80
N ALA A 41 -3.12 -19.56 5.55
CA ALA A 41 -3.00 -20.40 4.36
C ALA A 41 -1.56 -20.89 4.07
N GLY A 42 -0.57 -20.58 4.94
CA GLY A 42 0.80 -21.10 4.86
C GLY A 42 1.84 -20.18 4.25
N THR A 43 1.53 -18.89 4.03
CA THR A 43 2.51 -17.88 3.57
C THR A 43 3.15 -17.15 4.76
N THR A 44 4.29 -16.50 4.59
CA THR A 44 4.85 -15.60 5.60
C THR A 44 4.39 -14.15 5.38
N VAL A 45 4.47 -13.34 6.42
CA VAL A 45 4.08 -11.92 6.32
C VAL A 45 5.05 -11.14 5.45
N ALA A 46 6.33 -11.51 5.48
CA ALA A 46 7.33 -10.91 4.61
C ALA A 46 7.03 -11.22 3.13
N GLU A 47 6.65 -12.45 2.80
CA GLU A 47 6.20 -12.82 1.44
C GLU A 47 4.95 -12.04 1.02
N SER A 48 3.99 -11.89 1.94
CA SER A 48 2.73 -11.20 1.66
C SER A 48 2.89 -9.69 1.45
N THR A 49 3.80 -9.06 2.21
CA THR A 49 3.91 -7.59 2.28
C THR A 49 5.17 -7.02 1.62
N GLY A 50 6.19 -7.83 1.36
CA GLY A 50 7.50 -7.40 0.87
C GLY A 50 8.32 -6.59 1.90
N LEU A 51 7.89 -6.59 3.17
CA LEU A 51 8.59 -5.89 4.26
C LEU A 51 9.59 -6.81 4.94
N SER A 52 10.77 -6.26 5.24
CA SER A 52 11.77 -6.93 6.05
C SER A 52 11.30 -7.06 7.50
N LEU A 53 11.89 -7.99 8.25
CA LEU A 53 11.59 -8.17 9.68
C LEU A 53 11.82 -6.90 10.51
N ALA A 54 12.83 -6.08 10.15
CA ALA A 54 13.10 -4.81 10.82
C ALA A 54 11.95 -3.81 10.62
N GLU A 55 11.42 -3.72 9.39
CA GLU A 55 10.30 -2.85 9.05
C GLU A 55 9.00 -3.34 9.70
N LEU A 56 8.75 -4.66 9.70
CA LEU A 56 7.60 -5.25 10.37
C LEU A 56 7.59 -4.92 11.87
N ARG A 57 8.74 -5.04 12.55
CA ARG A 57 8.88 -4.69 13.98
C ARG A 57 8.63 -3.22 14.27
N GLU A 58 8.90 -2.33 13.32
CA GLU A 58 8.68 -0.89 13.49
C GLU A 58 7.18 -0.52 13.41
N VAL A 59 6.40 -1.29 12.64
CA VAL A 59 5.03 -0.94 12.28
C VAL A 59 3.98 -1.70 13.11
N LEU A 60 4.21 -2.99 13.35
CA LEU A 60 3.24 -3.86 14.04
C LEU A 60 2.79 -3.34 15.41
N PRO A 61 3.67 -2.78 16.28
CA PRO A 61 3.24 -2.26 17.59
C PRO A 61 2.26 -1.09 17.51
N ARG A 62 2.18 -0.41 16.35
CA ARG A 62 1.33 0.77 16.15
C ARG A 62 -0.05 0.40 15.61
N SER A 63 -0.11 -0.66 14.80
CA SER A 63 -1.34 -1.04 14.08
C SER A 63 -2.11 -2.19 14.76
N PHE A 64 -1.50 -2.99 15.64
CA PHE A 64 -2.15 -4.18 16.21
C PHE A 64 -1.89 -4.43 17.71
N PRO A 65 -2.85 -5.03 18.43
CA PRO A 65 -2.64 -5.55 19.78
C PRO A 65 -1.57 -6.67 19.81
N GLY A 66 -0.88 -6.82 20.95
CA GLY A 66 0.32 -7.67 21.10
C GLY A 66 0.16 -9.17 20.80
N THR A 67 -1.05 -9.70 20.68
CA THR A 67 -1.27 -11.10 20.26
C THR A 67 -1.01 -11.33 18.77
N ALA A 68 -1.29 -10.34 17.92
CA ALA A 68 -0.97 -10.42 16.49
C ALA A 68 0.55 -10.49 16.30
N MET A 69 1.32 -9.72 17.09
CA MET A 69 2.78 -9.70 17.06
C MET A 69 3.44 -11.07 17.26
N ALA A 70 2.85 -11.95 18.08
CA ALA A 70 3.39 -13.29 18.32
C ALA A 70 3.34 -14.16 17.06
N ALA A 71 2.31 -14.03 16.23
CA ALA A 71 2.19 -14.73 14.96
C ALA A 71 3.26 -14.28 13.94
N PHE A 72 3.63 -12.99 13.96
CA PHE A 72 4.71 -12.45 13.13
C PHE A 72 6.11 -12.86 13.60
N ALA A 73 6.29 -13.12 14.91
CA ALA A 73 7.58 -13.46 15.50
C ALA A 73 7.98 -14.94 15.30
N SER A 74 7.02 -15.83 15.04
CA SER A 74 7.26 -17.26 14.76
C SER A 74 7.46 -17.58 13.29
N ALA A 75 7.25 -16.62 12.38
CA ALA A 75 7.49 -16.82 10.96
C ALA A 75 9.01 -16.92 10.72
N ASP A 76 9.44 -18.00 10.09
CA ASP A 76 10.78 -18.11 9.52
C ASP A 76 10.89 -17.05 8.41
N VAL A 77 11.34 -15.85 8.77
CA VAL A 77 11.44 -14.73 7.84
C VAL A 77 12.70 -14.92 7.00
N SER A 78 12.58 -15.72 5.94
CA SER A 78 13.49 -15.57 4.82
C SER A 78 13.14 -14.26 4.12
N ASP A 79 14.12 -13.39 3.91
CA ASP A 79 13.96 -12.22 3.04
C ASP A 79 13.65 -12.77 1.65
N VAL A 80 12.38 -12.73 1.24
CA VAL A 80 12.00 -13.26 -0.07
C VAL A 80 12.40 -12.24 -1.10
N GLU A 81 13.51 -12.56 -1.76
CA GLU A 81 14.05 -11.77 -2.86
C GLU A 81 12.94 -11.45 -3.87
N PRO A 82 12.73 -10.15 -4.17
CA PRO A 82 11.72 -9.74 -5.11
C PRO A 82 12.05 -10.26 -6.51
N GLY A 83 11.03 -10.64 -7.27
CA GLY A 83 11.19 -10.93 -8.69
C GLY A 83 11.59 -9.69 -9.47
N ILE A 84 12.07 -9.88 -10.71
CA ILE A 84 12.51 -8.77 -11.58
C ILE A 84 11.39 -7.73 -11.78
N GLU A 85 10.16 -8.17 -12.03
CA GLU A 85 9.01 -7.28 -12.24
C GLU A 85 8.68 -6.46 -10.99
N GLU A 86 8.71 -7.10 -9.81
CA GLU A 86 8.50 -6.42 -8.54
C GLU A 86 9.57 -5.36 -8.28
N GLU A 87 10.85 -5.68 -8.51
CA GLU A 87 11.95 -4.75 -8.27
C GLU A 87 11.90 -3.55 -9.23
N LEU A 88 11.51 -3.76 -10.49
CA LEU A 88 11.26 -2.68 -11.45
C LEU A 88 10.12 -1.75 -10.97
N LEU A 89 8.99 -2.33 -10.56
CA LEU A 89 7.86 -1.56 -10.06
C LEU A 89 8.21 -0.81 -8.76
N ARG A 90 8.92 -1.46 -7.85
CA ARG A 90 9.42 -0.85 -6.62
C ARG A 90 10.35 0.33 -6.93
N GLY A 91 11.25 0.18 -7.89
CA GLY A 91 12.13 1.25 -8.36
C GLY A 91 11.34 2.45 -8.91
N LEU A 92 10.33 2.20 -9.75
CA LEU A 92 9.42 3.24 -10.25
C LEU A 92 8.71 3.98 -9.10
N LEU A 93 8.14 3.23 -8.14
CA LEU A 93 7.43 3.81 -7.00
C LEU A 93 8.37 4.64 -6.13
N LEU A 94 9.57 4.14 -5.83
CA LEU A 94 10.58 4.87 -5.05
C LEU A 94 11.03 6.15 -5.75
N ALA A 95 11.19 6.15 -7.07
CA ALA A 95 11.54 7.34 -7.84
C ALA A 95 10.47 8.45 -7.76
N HIS A 96 9.21 8.07 -7.51
CA HIS A 96 8.08 9.00 -7.33
C HIS A 96 7.65 9.18 -5.86
N ALA A 97 8.37 8.56 -4.91
CA ALA A 97 8.03 8.63 -3.50
C ALA A 97 8.21 10.06 -2.96
N ARG A 98 7.24 10.52 -2.17
CA ARG A 98 7.30 11.80 -1.48
C ARG A 98 8.40 11.75 -0.41
N ALA A 99 9.54 12.38 -0.70
CA ALA A 99 10.73 12.36 0.14
C ALA A 99 10.50 12.90 1.57
N SER A 100 9.55 13.83 1.75
CA SER A 100 9.21 14.39 3.06
C SER A 100 8.43 13.42 3.97
N HIS A 101 8.08 12.23 3.48
CA HIS A 101 7.22 11.29 4.19
C HIS A 101 7.86 9.89 4.25
N PRO A 102 8.48 9.50 5.38
CA PRO A 102 9.21 8.22 5.49
C PRO A 102 8.38 6.98 5.15
N ALA A 103 7.07 7.01 5.41
CA ALA A 103 6.19 5.89 5.06
C ALA A 103 6.08 5.62 3.54
N SER A 104 6.39 6.60 2.68
CA SER A 104 6.30 6.44 1.23
C SER A 104 7.20 5.31 0.70
N ALA A 105 8.42 5.19 1.25
CA ALA A 105 9.33 4.10 0.86
C ALA A 105 8.80 2.73 1.28
N ARG A 106 8.11 2.65 2.42
CA ARG A 106 7.45 1.44 2.89
C ARG A 106 6.28 1.06 2.00
N PHE A 107 5.42 2.02 1.67
CA PHE A 107 4.30 1.77 0.76
C PHE A 107 4.78 1.42 -0.65
N ALA A 108 5.96 1.88 -1.09
CA ALA A 108 6.52 1.47 -2.37
C ALA A 108 6.78 -0.05 -2.41
N LYS A 109 7.33 -0.62 -1.32
CA LYS A 109 7.53 -2.06 -1.18
C LYS A 109 6.21 -2.82 -1.17
N ILE A 110 5.28 -2.40 -0.31
CA ILE A 110 3.96 -3.05 -0.16
C ILE A 110 3.20 -3.04 -1.50
N LEU A 111 3.13 -1.88 -2.15
CA LEU A 111 2.44 -1.73 -3.44
C LEU A 111 3.07 -2.59 -4.53
N ALA A 112 4.41 -2.62 -4.61
CA ALA A 112 5.11 -3.46 -5.58
C ALA A 112 4.81 -4.95 -5.36
N ARG A 113 4.92 -5.44 -4.12
CA ARG A 113 4.62 -6.84 -3.78
C ARG A 113 3.16 -7.18 -4.09
N ARG A 114 2.22 -6.36 -3.61
CA ARG A 114 0.77 -6.59 -3.81
C ARG A 114 0.35 -6.48 -5.27
N ALA A 115 1.08 -5.73 -6.09
CA ALA A 115 0.78 -5.63 -7.51
C ALA A 115 1.02 -6.94 -8.28
N MET A 116 1.84 -7.85 -7.75
CA MET A 116 2.18 -9.13 -8.40
C MET A 116 1.05 -10.16 -8.36
N HIS A 117 0.01 -9.95 -7.55
CA HIS A 117 -1.17 -10.82 -7.54
C HIS A 117 -2.06 -10.57 -8.77
N ASP A 118 -2.87 -11.55 -9.19
CA ASP A 118 -3.72 -11.45 -10.38
C ASP A 118 -4.95 -10.51 -10.23
N GLY A 119 -5.23 -10.04 -9.00
CA GLY A 119 -6.43 -9.27 -8.66
C GLY A 119 -6.37 -7.76 -8.90
N HIS A 120 -7.38 -7.04 -8.43
CA HIS A 120 -7.32 -5.58 -8.35
C HIS A 120 -6.43 -5.16 -7.19
N LEU A 121 -5.54 -4.18 -7.42
CA LEU A 121 -4.55 -3.77 -6.42
C LEU A 121 -5.18 -3.33 -5.10
N TRP A 122 -6.33 -2.64 -5.14
CA TRP A 122 -7.02 -2.19 -3.93
C TRP A 122 -7.54 -3.38 -3.10
N GLN A 123 -8.01 -4.45 -3.74
CA GLN A 123 -8.44 -5.68 -3.06
C GLN A 123 -7.24 -6.44 -2.49
N ASP A 124 -6.14 -6.53 -3.26
CA ASP A 124 -4.92 -7.18 -2.79
C ASP A 124 -4.30 -6.43 -1.59
N LEU A 125 -4.52 -5.12 -1.47
CA LEU A 125 -4.16 -4.33 -0.29
C LEU A 125 -5.17 -4.44 0.87
N GLY A 126 -6.34 -5.06 0.66
CA GLY A 126 -7.41 -5.11 1.65
C GLY A 126 -8.16 -3.79 1.84
N LEU A 127 -8.03 -2.84 0.91
CA LEU A 127 -8.75 -1.57 0.94
C LEU A 127 -10.23 -1.79 0.61
N PRO A 128 -11.13 -0.91 1.09
CA PRO A 128 -12.56 -1.04 0.83
C PRO A 128 -12.93 -0.73 -0.63
N ASP A 129 -12.17 0.18 -1.26
CA ASP A 129 -12.44 0.59 -2.63
C ASP A 129 -11.20 1.17 -3.33
N ARG A 130 -11.38 1.46 -4.61
CA ARG A 130 -10.37 2.13 -5.45
C ARG A 130 -10.10 3.58 -5.03
N ALA A 131 -11.04 4.27 -4.39
CA ALA A 131 -10.86 5.66 -3.98
C ALA A 131 -9.82 5.77 -2.85
N GLU A 132 -9.79 4.82 -1.92
CA GLU A 132 -8.71 4.74 -0.92
C GLU A 132 -7.35 4.46 -1.54
N LEU A 133 -7.27 3.58 -2.55
CA LEU A 133 -6.04 3.38 -3.30
C LEU A 133 -5.58 4.66 -4.02
N ASN A 134 -6.51 5.40 -4.62
CA ASN A 134 -6.21 6.70 -5.22
C ASN A 134 -5.68 7.70 -4.18
N ARG A 135 -6.27 7.73 -2.97
CA ARG A 135 -5.82 8.58 -1.87
C ARG A 135 -4.41 8.20 -1.40
N LEU A 136 -4.13 6.90 -1.25
CA LEU A 136 -2.80 6.39 -0.89
C LEU A 136 -1.75 6.85 -1.92
N LEU A 137 -2.04 6.66 -3.21
CA LEU A 137 -1.13 7.03 -4.27
C LEU A 137 -0.95 8.54 -4.39
N ALA A 138 -2.00 9.34 -4.21
CA ALA A 138 -1.90 10.80 -4.20
C ALA A 138 -1.08 11.33 -3.00
N THR A 139 -1.14 10.66 -1.85
CA THR A 139 -0.45 11.06 -0.62
C THR A 139 1.05 10.77 -0.68
N HIS A 140 1.42 9.56 -1.11
CA HIS A 140 2.81 9.10 -1.09
C HIS A 140 3.54 9.19 -2.44
N PHE A 141 2.81 9.21 -3.55
CA PHE A 141 3.37 9.23 -4.91
C PHE A 141 2.70 10.32 -5.78
N PRO A 142 2.66 11.58 -5.31
CA PRO A 142 1.82 12.63 -5.90
C PRO A 142 2.10 12.88 -7.38
N THR A 143 3.37 12.80 -7.80
CA THR A 143 3.75 12.98 -9.22
C THR A 143 3.24 11.83 -10.10
N LEU A 144 3.27 10.60 -9.59
CA LEU A 144 2.76 9.44 -10.30
C LEU A 144 1.23 9.49 -10.38
N ALA A 145 0.59 9.91 -9.28
CA ALA A 145 -0.85 10.04 -9.21
C ALA A 145 -1.40 11.12 -10.14
N ALA A 146 -0.76 12.29 -10.19
CA ALA A 146 -1.11 13.37 -11.09
C ALA A 146 -1.00 12.98 -12.57
N GLY A 147 -0.15 11.99 -12.90
CA GLY A 147 0.00 11.48 -14.26
C GLY A 147 -1.08 10.51 -14.72
N ASN A 148 -1.89 9.94 -13.83
CA ASN A 148 -2.96 8.97 -14.19
C ASN A 148 -4.31 9.69 -14.43
N THR A 149 -4.30 10.69 -15.33
CA THR A 149 -5.41 11.64 -15.53
C THR A 149 -6.69 11.02 -16.09
N GLN A 150 -6.57 9.90 -16.81
CA GLN A 150 -7.71 9.19 -17.41
C GLN A 150 -8.24 8.08 -16.50
N ASN A 151 -7.77 7.98 -15.26
CA ASN A 151 -8.17 6.97 -14.30
C ASN A 151 -8.00 5.54 -14.88
N MET A 152 -6.83 5.26 -15.45
CA MET A 152 -6.43 3.91 -15.87
C MET A 152 -6.29 3.02 -14.63
N LYS A 153 -6.58 1.71 -14.76
CA LYS A 153 -6.34 0.74 -13.67
C LYS A 153 -4.87 0.80 -13.27
N TRP A 154 -4.59 0.84 -11.97
CA TRP A 154 -3.24 1.17 -11.47
C TRP A 154 -2.14 0.23 -11.96
N LYS A 155 -2.37 -1.09 -11.93
CA LYS A 155 -1.40 -2.08 -12.45
C LYS A 155 -1.06 -1.82 -13.92
N LYS A 156 -2.07 -1.51 -14.76
CA LYS A 156 -1.87 -1.18 -16.18
C LYS A 156 -1.14 0.15 -16.35
N TYR A 157 -1.42 1.14 -15.51
CA TYR A 157 -0.72 2.42 -15.52
C TYR A 157 0.76 2.28 -15.13
N PHE A 158 1.07 1.50 -14.10
CA PHE A 158 2.44 1.21 -13.70
C PHE A 158 3.21 0.51 -14.80
N TYR A 159 2.63 -0.53 -15.41
CA TYR A 159 3.24 -1.24 -16.52
C TYR A 159 3.52 -0.32 -17.71
N ARG A 160 2.56 0.57 -18.07
CA ARG A 160 2.79 1.60 -19.09
C ARG A 160 3.99 2.48 -18.74
N LYS A 161 4.11 2.93 -17.49
CA LYS A 161 5.23 3.78 -17.05
C LYS A 161 6.57 3.08 -17.10
N LEU A 162 6.62 1.79 -16.76
CA LEU A 162 7.81 0.97 -16.92
C LEU A 162 8.22 0.86 -18.39
N CYS A 163 7.27 0.55 -19.30
CA CYS A 163 7.56 0.50 -20.75
C CYS A 163 8.04 1.85 -21.29
N GLU A 164 7.39 2.95 -20.90
CA GLU A 164 7.75 4.31 -21.32
C GLU A 164 9.18 4.67 -20.88
N ALA A 165 9.60 4.27 -19.67
CA ALA A 165 10.95 4.51 -19.16
C ALA A 165 12.03 3.78 -19.97
N GLU A 166 11.68 2.64 -20.59
CA GLU A 166 12.55 1.89 -21.49
C GLU A 166 12.47 2.36 -22.95
N GLY A 167 11.64 3.38 -23.25
CA GLY A 167 11.43 3.91 -24.60
C GLY A 167 10.46 3.10 -25.45
N PHE A 168 9.72 2.16 -24.85
CA PHE A 168 8.68 1.39 -25.53
C PHE A 168 7.30 2.04 -25.36
N SER A 169 6.44 1.89 -26.37
CA SER A 169 5.01 2.20 -26.25
C SER A 169 4.23 0.92 -25.98
N LEU A 170 3.38 0.95 -24.96
CA LEU A 170 2.49 -0.16 -24.63
C LEU A 170 1.39 -0.37 -25.69
N CYS A 171 0.99 0.71 -26.37
CA CYS A 171 -0.14 0.69 -27.29
C CYS A 171 0.26 1.27 -28.65
N THR A 172 -0.20 0.63 -29.72
CA THR A 172 -0.01 1.09 -31.11
C THR A 172 -1.16 1.95 -31.61
N ALA A 173 -2.28 2.00 -30.88
CA ALA A 173 -3.43 2.81 -31.26
C ALA A 173 -3.10 4.32 -31.18
N PRO A 174 -3.59 5.13 -32.13
CA PRO A 174 -3.32 6.57 -32.17
C PRO A 174 -3.92 7.32 -30.98
N ASN A 175 -4.99 6.78 -30.38
CA ASN A 175 -5.51 7.20 -29.09
C ASN A 175 -6.11 6.01 -28.31
N CYS A 176 -6.19 6.13 -26.98
CA CYS A 176 -6.67 5.04 -26.13
C CYS A 176 -8.13 4.66 -26.43
N ARG A 177 -9.00 5.59 -26.84
CA ARG A 177 -10.44 5.33 -27.06
C ARG A 177 -10.72 4.44 -28.27
N GLU A 178 -9.81 4.40 -29.23
CA GLU A 178 -9.88 3.54 -30.42
C GLU A 178 -9.18 2.19 -30.21
N CYS A 179 -8.57 1.97 -29.04
CA CYS A 179 -7.93 0.70 -28.72
C CYS A 179 -8.98 -0.37 -28.38
N SER A 180 -8.92 -1.54 -29.01
CA SER A 180 -9.78 -2.69 -28.70
C SER A 180 -9.68 -3.16 -27.24
N ASP A 181 -8.55 -2.89 -26.58
CA ASP A 181 -8.30 -3.22 -25.18
C ASP A 181 -8.62 -2.07 -24.21
N PHE A 182 -9.40 -1.07 -24.64
CA PHE A 182 -9.75 0.08 -23.81
C PHE A 182 -10.40 -0.34 -22.47
N GLU A 183 -11.38 -1.24 -22.48
CA GLU A 183 -12.06 -1.73 -21.26
C GLU A 183 -11.15 -2.58 -20.36
N ASN A 184 -10.09 -3.17 -20.93
CA ASN A 184 -9.07 -3.86 -20.13
C ASN A 184 -8.20 -2.86 -19.36
N CYS A 185 -7.94 -1.70 -19.94
CA CYS A 185 -7.11 -0.64 -19.37
C CYS A 185 -7.87 0.35 -18.47
N PHE A 186 -9.12 0.64 -18.82
CA PHE A 186 -9.97 1.66 -18.21
C PHE A 186 -11.27 1.03 -17.67
N GLY A 187 -12.13 1.84 -17.08
CA GLY A 187 -13.40 1.38 -16.53
C GLY A 187 -13.38 1.16 -15.00
N PRO A 188 -14.57 0.96 -14.42
CA PRO A 188 -14.71 0.77 -12.98
C PRO A 188 -14.21 -0.61 -12.55
N GLU A 189 -13.48 -0.65 -11.44
CA GLU A 189 -13.13 -1.90 -10.76
C GLU A 189 -14.22 -2.12 -9.70
N ARG A 190 -15.38 -2.65 -10.13
CA ARG A 190 -16.47 -2.98 -9.20
C ARG A 190 -16.17 -4.34 -8.58
N GLY A 191 -16.00 -4.37 -7.28
CA GLY A 191 -15.93 -5.58 -6.48
C GLY A 191 -16.40 -5.24 -5.08
N GLU A 192 -17.11 -6.15 -4.44
CA GLU A 192 -17.21 -6.13 -2.98
C GLU A 192 -15.84 -6.59 -2.43
N CYS A 193 -15.49 -6.23 -1.20
CA CYS A 193 -14.37 -6.86 -0.50
C CYS A 193 -14.72 -8.33 -0.28
N GLU A 194 -14.59 -9.15 -1.32
CA GLU A 194 -14.99 -10.54 -1.28
C GLU A 194 -13.97 -11.27 -0.42
N GLU A 195 -14.47 -11.89 0.65
CA GLU A 195 -13.70 -12.73 1.55
C GLU A 195 -13.25 -13.96 0.74
N ARG A 196 -12.01 -13.94 0.23
CA ARG A 196 -11.41 -15.09 -0.46
C ARG A 196 -11.33 -16.27 0.50
N VAL A 197 -12.40 -17.05 0.60
CA VAL A 197 -12.41 -18.41 1.11
C VAL A 197 -11.99 -19.28 -0.06
N THR A 198 -10.72 -19.71 -0.09
CA THR A 198 -10.30 -20.77 -1.00
C THR A 198 -10.91 -22.09 -0.51
N PRO A 199 -11.66 -22.83 -1.35
CA PRO A 199 -12.08 -24.17 -0.97
C PRO A 199 -10.87 -25.12 -0.99
N VAL A 200 -10.80 -25.97 0.03
CA VAL A 200 -9.85 -27.08 0.21
C VAL A 200 -9.95 -28.09 -0.94
#